data_AF-A0A7S1G8Z1-F1
#
_entry.id   AF-A0A7S1G8Z1-F1
#
_cell.length_a   1.000
_cell.length_b   1.000
_cell.length_c   1.000
_cell.angle_alpha   90.00
_cell.angle_beta   90.00
_cell.angle_gamma   90.00
#
_symmetry.space_group_name_H-M   'P 1'
#
loop_
_entity.id
_entity.type
_entity.pdbx_description
1 polymer ?
#
loop_
_entity_poly.entity_id
_entity_poly.type
_entity_poly.pdbx_seq_one_letter_code
_entity_poly.pdbx_strand_id
1 'polypeptide(L)'
;CLVFLISLKAGGLGLNLTAASVVFLLDPWWNPAAEDQALKRAHRLGQTRTVEVKRLIARDTVEETILALQAKKQKLADEALAAAGGTGGSANALSLSDLKLFFR
;
A
#
# COMPACT_ATOMS: atom_id res chain seq x y z
N CYS A 1 17.11 3.51 20.28
CA CYS A 1 15.95 3.39 19.39
C CYS A 1 15.66 1.93 19.11
N LEU A 2 14.42 1.48 19.29
CA LEU A 2 13.99 0.14 18.92
C LEU A 2 13.47 0.17 17.48
N VAL A 3 14.00 -0.68 16.61
CA VAL A 3 13.56 -0.82 15.21
C VAL A 3 12.87 -2.17 15.08
N PHE A 4 11.71 -2.19 14.43
CA PHE A 4 10.98 -3.40 14.13
C PHE A 4 10.84 -3.56 12.62
N LEU A 5 11.42 -4.63 12.08
CA LEU A 5 11.38 -4.94 10.65
C LEU A 5 10.34 -6.03 10.39
N ILE A 6 9.47 -5.79 9.42
CA ILE A 6 8.44 -6.75 9.02
C ILE A 6 8.20 -6.65 7.51
N SER A 7 7.92 -7.78 6.88
CA SER A 7 7.48 -7.78 5.48
C SER A 7 6.07 -7.21 5.35
N LEU A 8 5.78 -6.54 4.24
CA LEU A 8 4.45 -5.95 4.00
C LEU A 8 3.33 -7.00 4.07
N LYS A 9 3.58 -8.21 3.55
CA LYS A 9 2.64 -9.34 3.58
C LYS A 9 2.33 -9.80 5.01
N ALA A 10 3.35 -9.89 5.86
CA ALA A 10 3.15 -10.22 7.27
C ALA A 10 2.47 -9.08 8.05
N GLY A 11 2.71 -7.82 7.66
CA GLY A 11 2.01 -6.65 8.19
C GLY A 11 0.49 -6.69 8.02
N GLY A 12 -0.02 -7.45 7.05
CA GLY A 12 -1.46 -7.66 6.87
C GLY A 12 -2.14 -8.57 7.92
N LEU A 13 -1.37 -9.35 8.71
CA LEU A 13 -1.88 -10.47 9.51
C LEU A 13 -2.31 -10.13 10.95
N GLY A 14 -3.01 -9.02 11.15
CA GLY A 14 -3.71 -8.77 12.43
C GLY A 14 -2.84 -8.27 13.60
N LEU A 15 -1.55 -8.02 13.38
CA LEU A 15 -0.64 -7.47 14.39
C LEU A 15 -1.09 -6.09 14.90
N ASN A 16 -0.72 -5.76 16.14
CA ASN A 16 -0.96 -4.44 16.74
C ASN A 16 0.37 -3.71 16.92
N LEU A 17 0.59 -2.63 16.16
CA LEU A 17 1.86 -1.90 16.10
C LEU A 17 1.71 -0.46 16.64
N THR A 18 0.80 -0.23 17.59
CA THR A 18 0.54 1.08 18.22
C THR A 18 1.76 1.66 18.97
N ALA A 19 2.80 0.87 19.22
CA ALA A 19 4.06 1.39 19.76
C ALA A 19 4.88 2.18 18.71
N ALA A 20 4.64 2.00 17.42
CA ALA A 20 5.36 2.70 16.36
C ALA A 20 4.74 4.06 16.05
N SER A 21 5.56 5.12 15.99
CA SER A 21 5.14 6.48 15.58
C SER A 21 5.66 6.88 14.22
N VAL A 22 6.67 6.18 13.69
CA VAL A 22 7.21 6.43 12.36
C VAL A 22 7.26 5.09 11.63
N VAL A 23 6.70 5.05 10.43
CA VAL A 23 6.70 3.87 9.56
C VAL A 23 7.45 4.23 8.28
N PHE A 24 8.47 3.44 7.95
CA PHE A 24 9.19 3.55 6.69
C PHE A 24 8.68 2.45 5.75
N LEU A 25 8.11 2.86 4.62
CA LEU A 25 7.80 1.97 3.51
C LEU A 25 9.00 1.99 2.57
N LEU A 26 9.74 0.87 2.53
CA LEU A 26 10.99 0.78 1.78
C LEU A 26 10.73 0.54 0.29
N ASP A 27 9.76 -0.31 -0.04
CA ASP A 27 9.45 -0.69 -1.41
C ASP A 27 7.94 -0.50 -1.68
N PRO A 28 7.54 0.12 -2.80
CA PRO A 28 6.14 0.24 -3.18
C PRO A 28 5.59 -1.10 -3.69
N TRP A 29 4.38 -1.45 -3.23
CA TRP A 29 3.66 -2.65 -3.62
C TRP A 29 2.51 -2.32 -4.58
N TRP A 30 2.41 -3.02 -5.71
CA TRP A 30 1.43 -2.73 -6.76
C TRP A 30 -0.05 -2.76 -6.32
N ASN A 31 -0.38 -3.39 -5.17
CA ASN A 31 -1.71 -3.35 -4.58
C ASN A 31 -1.77 -2.30 -3.43
N PRO A 32 -2.41 -1.13 -3.65
CA PRO A 32 -2.48 -0.08 -2.64
C PRO A 32 -3.24 -0.48 -1.37
N ALA A 33 -4.24 -1.38 -1.48
CA ALA A 33 -5.03 -1.82 -0.34
C ALA A 33 -4.21 -2.64 0.67
N ALA A 34 -3.21 -3.38 0.19
CA ALA A 34 -2.32 -4.16 1.05
C ALA A 34 -1.41 -3.25 1.89
N GLU A 35 -0.91 -2.16 1.30
CA GLU A 35 -0.12 -1.16 2.02
C GLU A 35 -0.94 -0.43 3.08
N ASP A 36 -2.12 0.06 2.71
CA ASP A 36 -3.02 0.76 3.62
C ASP A 36 -3.43 -0.14 4.81
N GLN A 37 -3.69 -1.43 4.54
CA GLN A 37 -3.99 -2.40 5.60
C GLN A 37 -2.81 -2.62 6.58
N ALA A 38 -1.57 -2.58 6.09
CA ALA A 38 -0.38 -2.69 6.91
C ALA A 38 -0.16 -1.41 7.76
N LEU A 39 -0.36 -0.22 7.18
CA LEU A 39 -0.25 1.06 7.88
C LEU A 39 -1.29 1.21 9.00
N LYS A 40 -2.52 0.74 8.77
CA LYS A 40 -3.60 0.67 9.77
C LYS A 40 -3.24 -0.15 11.01
N ARG A 41 -2.16 -0.94 11.00
CA ARG A 41 -1.66 -1.63 12.20
C ARG A 41 -0.93 -0.71 13.17
N ALA A 42 -0.25 0.31 12.65
CA ALA A 42 0.35 1.38 13.46
C ALA A 42 -0.67 2.47 13.79
N HIS A 43 -1.51 2.83 12.81
CA HIS A 43 -2.62 3.77 12.95
C HIS A 43 -3.90 3.06 13.45
N ARG A 44 -3.83 2.48 14.65
CA ARG A 44 -4.92 1.71 15.28
C ARG A 44 -5.43 2.40 16.55
N LEU A 45 -6.66 2.09 16.94
CA LEU A 45 -7.24 2.52 18.22
C LEU A 45 -6.31 2.16 19.39
N GLY A 46 -6.00 3.15 20.22
CA GLY A 46 -5.01 3.05 21.30
C GLY A 46 -3.66 3.70 21.00
N GLN A 47 -3.45 4.21 19.78
CA GLN A 47 -2.33 5.09 19.48
C GLN A 47 -2.58 6.51 20.03
N THR A 48 -1.63 7.05 20.78
CA THR A 48 -1.72 8.40 21.38
C THR A 48 -0.84 9.43 20.68
N ARG A 49 0.08 8.98 19.81
CA ARG A 49 1.02 9.83 19.08
C ARG A 49 0.67 9.86 17.60
N THR A 50 0.95 10.98 16.93
CA THR A 50 0.82 11.07 15.47
C THR A 50 1.72 10.03 14.81
N VAL A 51 1.15 9.25 13.88
CA VAL A 51 1.89 8.25 13.10
C VAL A 51 2.32 8.90 11.79
N GLU A 52 3.63 9.07 11.60
CA GLU A 52 4.22 9.57 10.36
C GLU A 52 4.58 8.39 9.45
N VAL A 53 4.13 8.43 8.20
CA VAL A 53 4.45 7.42 7.19
C VAL A 53 5.37 8.03 6.15
N LYS A 54 6.56 7.45 5.99
CA LYS A 54 7.56 7.87 5.00
C LYS A 54 7.70 6.78 3.96
N ARG A 55 7.35 7.10 2.72
CA ARG A 55 7.56 6.21 1.57
C ARG A 55 8.88 6.59 0.90
N LEU A 56 9.80 5.64 0.82
CA LEU A 56 11.02 5.78 0.05
C LEU A 56 10.76 5.29 -1.37
N ILE A 57 11.16 6.09 -2.36
CA ILE A 57 10.97 5.78 -3.78
C ILE A 57 12.27 6.12 -4.50
N ALA A 58 12.80 5.12 -5.21
CA ALA A 58 13.96 5.29 -6.07
C ALA A 58 13.54 5.98 -7.37
N ARG A 59 14.11 7.18 -7.59
CA ARG A 59 13.89 7.95 -8.83
C ARG A 59 14.50 7.25 -10.03
N ASP A 60 13.89 7.45 -11.19
CA ASP A 60 14.32 6.88 -12.47
C ASP A 60 14.35 5.34 -12.46
N THR A 61 13.47 4.72 -11.67
CA THR A 61 13.34 3.26 -11.57
C THR A 61 11.91 2.79 -11.83
N VAL A 62 11.75 1.47 -11.91
CA VAL A 62 10.46 0.79 -12.06
C VAL A 62 9.47 1.15 -10.94
N GLU A 63 9.93 1.62 -9.78
CA GLU A 63 9.09 2.03 -8.66
C GLU A 63 8.13 3.17 -9.00
N GLU A 64 8.53 4.11 -9.86
CA GLU A 64 7.65 5.19 -10.33
C GLU A 64 6.47 4.65 -11.16
N THR A 65 6.74 3.61 -11.95
CA THR A 65 5.70 2.90 -12.72
C THR A 65 4.73 2.17 -11.78
N ILE A 66 5.24 1.59 -10.69
CA ILE A 66 4.40 0.96 -9.66
C ILE A 66 3.49 2.00 -9.01
N LEU A 67 3.99 3.21 -8.70
CA LEU A 67 3.16 4.30 -8.17
C LEU A 67 2.07 4.74 -9.15
N ALA A 68 2.41 4.89 -10.43
CA ALA A 68 1.42 5.21 -11.46
C ALA A 68 0.34 4.13 -11.57
N LEU A 69 0.74 2.86 -11.44
CA LEU A 69 -0.18 1.73 -11.42
C LEU A 69 -1.09 1.74 -10.18
N GLN A 70 -0.56 2.04 -8.99
CA GLN A 70 -1.37 2.21 -7.78
C GLN A 70 -2.43 3.30 -7.98
N ALA A 71 -2.05 4.46 -8.50
CA ALA A 71 -2.96 5.57 -8.75
C ALA A 71 -4.06 5.20 -9.75
N LYS A 72 -3.71 4.49 -10.83
CA LYS A 72 -4.67 3.97 -11.80
C LYS A 72 -5.64 2.97 -11.16
N LYS A 73 -5.15 2.03 -10.35
CA LYS A 73 -5.99 1.05 -9.65
C LYS A 73 -6.92 1.70 -8.64
N GLN A 74 -6.46 2.73 -7.94
CA GLN A 74 -7.26 3.45 -6.96
C GLN A 74 -8.38 4.24 -7.63
N LYS A 75 -8.08 4.95 -8.73
CA LYS A 75 -9.10 5.64 -9.53
C LYS A 75 -10.17 4.68 -10.05
N LEU A 76 -9.78 3.51 -10.55
CA LEU A 76 -10.73 2.49 -11.00
C LEU A 76 -11.59 1.94 -9.85
N ALA A 77 -11.00 1.77 -8.66
CA ALA A 77 -11.76 1.35 -7.48
C ALA A 77 -12.77 2.40 -7.04
N ASP A 78 -12.39 3.68 -7.06
CA ASP A 78 -13.27 4.81 -6.72
C ASP A 78 -14.43 4.94 -7.72
N GLU A 79 -14.14 4.82 -9.03
CA GLU A 79 -15.15 4.82 -10.10
C GLU A 79 -16.10 3.62 -9.99
N ALA A 80 -15.57 2.42 -9.70
CA ALA A 80 -16.39 1.23 -9.49
C ALA A 80 -17.29 1.36 -8.26
N LEU A 81 -16.81 1.95 -7.17
CA LEU A 81 -17.59 2.19 -5.96
C LEU A 81 -18.66 3.27 -6.16
N ALA A 82 -18.39 4.28 -7.00
CA ALA A 82 -19.36 5.31 -7.38
C ALA A 82 -20.44 4.77 -8.32
N ALA A 83 -20.09 3.84 -9.22
CA ALA A 83 -21.00 3.27 -10.21
C ALA A 83 -21.80 2.05 -9.69
N ALA A 84 -21.27 1.32 -8.72
CA ALA A 84 -21.90 0.12 -8.18
C ALA A 84 -21.88 0.15 -6.64
N GLY A 85 -23.07 0.04 -6.05
CA GLY A 85 -23.26 -0.20 -4.62
C GLY A 85 -22.75 -1.58 -4.17
N GLY A 86 -21.44 -1.79 -4.23
CA GLY A 86 -20.73 -2.93 -3.65
C GLY A 86 -20.78 -4.22 -4.48
N THR A 87 -19.87 -4.37 -5.44
CA THR A 87 -19.44 -5.69 -5.93
C THR A 87 -17.92 -5.76 -5.99
N GLY A 88 -17.33 -6.52 -5.05
CA GLY A 88 -15.89 -6.67 -4.84
C GLY A 88 -15.18 -7.42 -5.96
N GLY A 89 -14.91 -6.74 -7.06
CA GLY A 89 -14.05 -7.23 -8.14
C GLY A 89 -12.59 -7.35 -7.70
N SER A 90 -12.02 -8.54 -7.87
CA SER A 90 -10.64 -8.89 -7.48
C SER A 90 -9.60 -8.00 -8.16
N ALA A 91 -9.20 -6.91 -7.48
CA ALA A 91 -8.13 -6.00 -7.88
C ALA A 91 -6.71 -6.61 -7.76
N ASN A 92 -6.62 -7.91 -7.48
CA ASN A 92 -5.38 -8.64 -7.19
C ASN A 92 -4.68 -9.24 -8.43
N ALA A 93 -5.22 -9.10 -9.63
CA ALA A 93 -4.50 -9.51 -10.83
C ALA A 93 -3.75 -8.29 -11.43
N LEU A 94 -2.49 -8.49 -11.79
CA LEU A 94 -1.75 -7.59 -12.68
C LEU A 94 -2.17 -7.92 -14.11
N SER A 95 -2.53 -6.91 -14.90
CA SER A 95 -2.88 -7.13 -16.30
C SER A 95 -1.60 -7.29 -17.15
N LEU A 96 -1.70 -8.00 -18.28
CA LEU A 96 -0.57 -8.15 -19.22
C LEU A 96 -0.06 -6.79 -19.74
N SER A 97 -0.93 -5.79 -19.83
CA SER A 97 -0.55 -4.42 -20.16
C SER A 97 0.29 -3.76 -19.08
N ASP A 98 0.04 -4.06 -17.80
CA ASP A 98 0.82 -3.50 -16.68
C ASP A 98 2.21 -4.16 -16.61
N LEU A 99 2.29 -5.46 -16.95
CA LEU A 99 3.58 -6.16 -17.03
C LEU A 99 4.49 -5.57 -18.12
N LYS A 100 3.94 -5.17 -19.26
CA LYS A 100 4.72 -4.54 -20.35
C LYS A 100 5.28 -3.16 -19.96
N LEU A 101 4.68 -2.49 -18.99
CA LEU A 101 5.17 -1.21 -18.48
C LEU A 101 6.43 -1.37 -17.63
N PHE A 102 6.65 -2.54 -17.01
CA PHE A 102 7.83 -2.78 -16.16
C PHE A 102 9.11 -3.12 -16.93
N PHE A 103 9.00 -3.57 -18.19
CA PHE A 103 10.13 -4.06 -18.98
C PHE A 103 10.39 -3.21 -20.24
N ARG A 104 10.02 -1.93 -20.24
CA ARG A 104 10.40 -1.00 -21.31
C ARG A 104 11.77 -0.38 -21.07
#